data_AF-A0AAD6VJZ4-F1
#
_entry.id   AF-A0AAD6VJZ4-F1
#
_cell.length_a   1.000
_cell.length_b   1.000
_cell.length_c   1.000
_cell.angle_alpha   90.00
_cell.angle_beta   90.00
_cell.angle_gamma   90.00
#
_symmetry.space_group_name_H-M   'P 1'
#
loop_
_entity.id
_entity.type
_entity.pdbx_description
1 polymer ?
#
loop_
_entity_poly.entity_id
_entity_poly.type
_entity_poly.pdbx_seq_one_letter_code
_entity_poly.pdbx_strand_id
1 'polypeptide(L)'
;LTFVLQRQHPTILNCTVVGADGCTPYFHIMTTAAAADASPERTVFRANSGRTLATVDWGTGTSGRAGAAPPQVEVHKWPRSYRIMHAPGHRYVWVPQKHSICMYAWNDTAHQPVPRLLARIEQVDEKTTLEIAVDAIHPGLLEMVVVATTVFQSGCSID
;
A
#
# COMPACT_ATOMS: atom_id res chain seq x y z
N LEU A 1 -8.93 -11.63 -5.58
CA LEU A 1 -9.63 -10.95 -4.47
C LEU A 1 -9.71 -9.47 -4.80
N THR A 2 -10.84 -8.84 -4.47
CA THR A 2 -11.05 -7.41 -4.73
C THR A 2 -11.40 -6.72 -3.42
N PHE A 3 -10.80 -5.55 -3.22
CA PHE A 3 -10.98 -4.70 -2.06
C PHE A 3 -11.33 -3.29 -2.52
N VAL A 4 -12.09 -2.58 -1.69
CA VAL A 4 -12.47 -1.18 -1.92
C VAL A 4 -11.94 -0.35 -0.77
N LEU A 5 -11.28 0.77 -1.08
CA LEU A 5 -10.85 1.73 -0.07
C LEU A 5 -11.94 2.80 0.07
N GLN A 6 -12.72 2.73 1.16
CA GLN A 6 -13.78 3.68 1.47
C GLN A 6 -13.20 4.90 2.19
N ARG A 7 -13.02 5.99 1.44
CA ARG A 7 -12.48 7.27 1.91
C ARG A 7 -13.42 7.91 2.93
N GLN A 8 -12.86 8.45 4.02
CA GLN A 8 -13.66 9.15 5.03
C GLN A 8 -13.59 10.68 4.95
N HIS A 9 -12.58 11.30 4.30
CA HIS A 9 -12.48 12.71 3.85
C HIS A 9 -11.00 13.05 3.53
N PRO A 10 -10.71 14.04 2.66
CA PRO A 10 -10.63 13.92 1.20
C PRO A 10 -9.55 12.94 0.69
N THR A 11 -8.82 12.25 1.56
CA THR A 11 -7.75 11.33 1.17
C THR A 11 -8.04 9.92 1.65
N ILE A 12 -7.38 8.94 1.03
CA ILE A 12 -7.36 7.55 1.50
C ILE A 12 -6.51 7.32 2.76
N LEU A 13 -5.89 8.39 3.30
CA LEU A 13 -5.11 8.32 4.54
C LEU A 13 -5.99 8.10 5.78
N ASN A 14 -7.27 8.45 5.70
CA ASN A 14 -8.28 8.02 6.66
C ASN A 14 -9.35 7.24 5.92
N CYS A 15 -9.19 5.91 5.83
CA CYS A 15 -10.11 5.06 5.11
C CYS A 15 -10.25 3.67 5.74
N THR A 16 -11.33 2.99 5.36
CA THR A 16 -11.52 1.57 5.69
C THR A 16 -11.39 0.75 4.41
N VAL A 17 -10.56 -0.27 4.46
CA VAL A 17 -10.43 -1.25 3.39
C VAL A 17 -11.49 -2.31 3.64
N VAL A 18 -12.44 -2.41 2.71
CA VAL A 18 -13.53 -3.39 2.75
C VAL A 18 -13.39 -4.41 1.63
N GLY A 19 -14.05 -5.55 1.77
CA GLY A 19 -14.15 -6.56 0.73
C GLY A 19 -14.89 -6.07 -0.52
N ALA A 20 -15.01 -6.95 -1.51
CA ALA A 20 -15.74 -6.67 -2.74
C ALA A 20 -17.23 -6.36 -2.51
N ASP A 21 -17.80 -6.85 -1.41
CA ASP A 21 -19.17 -6.56 -0.96
C ASP A 21 -19.37 -5.10 -0.52
N GLY A 22 -18.29 -4.36 -0.28
CA GLY A 22 -18.33 -2.99 0.21
C GLY A 22 -18.73 -2.86 1.69
N CYS A 23 -18.92 -3.98 2.39
CA CYS A 23 -19.50 -4.01 3.73
C CYS A 23 -18.57 -4.66 4.76
N THR A 24 -17.78 -5.66 4.38
CA THR A 24 -16.94 -6.40 5.32
C THR A 24 -15.61 -5.68 5.53
N PRO A 25 -15.31 -5.11 6.72
CA PRO A 25 -14.06 -4.40 6.97
C PRO A 25 -12.90 -5.38 7.20
N TYR A 26 -11.77 -5.10 6.54
CA TYR A 26 -10.52 -5.86 6.70
C TYR A 26 -9.46 -5.04 7.42
N PHE A 27 -9.29 -3.78 7.01
CA PHE A 27 -8.26 -2.90 7.53
C PHE A 27 -8.80 -1.50 7.81
N HIS A 28 -8.28 -0.87 8.86
CA HIS A 28 -8.47 0.54 9.16
C HIS A 28 -7.16 1.27 8.95
N ILE A 29 -7.20 2.31 8.12
CA ILE A 29 -6.09 3.19 7.82
C ILE A 29 -6.38 4.50 8.52
N MET A 30 -5.51 4.89 9.45
CA MET A 30 -5.68 6.09 10.26
C MET A 30 -4.40 6.91 10.21
N THR A 31 -4.55 8.20 9.97
CA THR A 31 -3.42 9.12 9.87
C THR A 31 -3.51 10.21 10.91
N THR A 32 -2.40 10.43 11.62
CA THR A 32 -2.21 11.60 12.48
C THR A 32 -1.60 12.71 11.64
N ALA A 33 -2.17 13.91 11.71
CA ALA A 33 -1.67 15.10 11.02
C ALA A 33 -0.81 15.95 11.97
N ALA A 34 0.24 16.57 11.43
CA ALA A 34 1.02 17.57 12.16
C ALA A 34 0.16 18.85 12.34
N ALA A 35 0.11 19.36 13.57
CA ALA A 35 -0.77 20.46 13.95
C ALA A 35 -0.51 21.79 13.21
N ALA A 36 0.63 21.94 12.54
CA ALA A 36 1.03 23.18 11.87
C ALA A 36 0.45 23.33 10.45
N ASP A 37 0.44 22.27 9.62
CA ASP A 37 0.22 22.40 8.17
C ASP A 37 -0.74 21.35 7.57
N ALA A 38 -1.45 20.57 8.42
CA ALA A 38 -2.32 19.46 8.00
C ALA A 38 -1.63 18.37 7.15
N SER A 39 -0.29 18.37 7.10
CA SER A 39 0.50 17.32 6.48
C SER A 39 0.42 16.03 7.31
N PRO A 40 0.38 14.85 6.66
CA PRO A 40 0.37 13.60 7.40
C PRO A 40 1.71 13.41 8.09
N GLU A 41 1.70 13.03 9.37
CA GLU A 41 2.90 12.73 10.15
C GLU A 41 3.13 11.22 10.18
N ARG A 42 2.09 10.47 10.54
CA ARG A 42 2.15 9.01 10.66
C ARG A 42 0.83 8.40 10.23
N THR A 43 0.89 7.33 9.47
CA THR A 43 -0.26 6.50 9.08
C THR A 43 -0.10 5.10 9.64
N VAL A 44 -1.14 4.63 10.32
CA VAL A 44 -1.17 3.32 10.97
C VAL A 44 -2.22 2.46 10.29
N PHE A 45 -1.83 1.23 9.98
CA PHE A 45 -2.67 0.21 9.36
C PHE A 45 -3.03 -0.81 10.43
N ARG A 46 -4.32 -0.95 10.75
CA ARG A 46 -4.80 -1.93 11.72
C ARG A 46 -5.70 -2.96 11.06
N ALA A 47 -5.56 -4.22 11.48
CA ALA A 47 -6.55 -5.25 11.20
C ALA A 47 -7.87 -4.93 11.93
N ASN A 48 -8.97 -5.53 11.47
CA ASN A 48 -10.25 -5.48 12.19
C ASN A 48 -10.16 -6.04 13.63
N SER A 49 -9.18 -6.90 13.92
CA SER A 49 -8.89 -7.39 15.28
C SER A 49 -8.23 -6.37 16.21
N GLY A 50 -7.92 -5.17 15.71
CA GLY A 50 -7.21 -4.12 16.44
C GLY A 50 -5.68 -4.24 16.40
N ARG A 51 -5.13 -5.32 15.85
CA ARG A 51 -3.68 -5.51 15.69
C ARG A 51 -3.10 -4.54 14.66
N THR A 52 -2.03 -3.84 15.01
CA THR A 52 -1.24 -3.04 14.05
C THR A 52 -0.48 -3.93 13.09
N LEU A 53 -0.60 -3.67 11.80
CA LEU A 53 -0.01 -4.45 10.71
C LEU A 53 1.16 -3.72 10.05
N ALA A 54 1.06 -2.40 9.94
CA ALA A 54 2.07 -1.56 9.33
C ALA A 54 1.95 -0.13 9.85
N THR A 55 3.04 0.61 9.73
CA THR A 55 3.10 2.05 10.00
C THR A 55 3.93 2.70 8.89
N VAL A 56 3.45 3.84 8.39
CA VAL A 56 4.19 4.71 7.49
C VAL A 56 4.42 6.03 8.20
N ASP A 57 5.69 6.39 8.39
CA ASP A 57 6.10 7.69 8.91
C ASP A 57 6.41 8.61 7.71
N TRP A 58 5.71 9.75 7.64
CA TRP A 58 5.78 10.69 6.51
C TRP A 58 6.71 11.88 6.78
N GLY A 59 7.13 12.09 8.04
CA GLY A 59 8.01 13.20 8.42
C GLY A 59 9.47 12.98 8.01
N THR A 60 10.20 14.08 7.79
CA THR A 60 11.63 14.08 7.43
C THR A 60 12.59 13.89 8.62
N GLY A 61 12.11 13.37 9.75
CA GLY A 61 12.85 13.33 11.01
C GLY A 61 13.29 11.93 11.42
N THR A 62 14.56 11.61 11.16
CA THR A 62 15.46 10.72 11.93
C THR A 62 14.87 9.51 12.68
N SER A 63 15.35 8.34 12.27
CA SER A 63 15.40 7.04 12.99
C SER A 63 15.06 7.04 14.49
N GLY A 64 14.22 6.08 14.90
CA GLY A 64 14.39 5.43 16.19
C GLY A 64 13.10 5.14 16.96
N ARG A 65 12.59 3.91 16.84
CA ARG A 65 12.19 3.17 18.03
C ARG A 65 12.15 1.66 17.79
N ALA A 66 13.05 0.98 18.50
CA ALA A 66 13.15 -0.46 18.61
C ALA A 66 11.99 -1.02 19.44
N GLY A 67 11.27 -1.94 18.84
CA GLY A 67 10.23 -2.77 19.41
C GLY A 67 9.60 -3.51 18.24
N ALA A 68 9.58 -4.85 18.28
CA ALA A 68 9.25 -5.76 17.17
C ALA A 68 8.43 -5.09 16.06
N ALA A 69 9.15 -4.54 15.08
CA ALA A 69 8.56 -3.57 14.17
C ALA A 69 7.63 -4.33 13.20
N PRO A 70 6.40 -3.83 12.97
CA PRO A 70 5.64 -4.30 11.82
C PRO A 70 6.47 -4.07 10.55
N PRO A 71 6.27 -4.85 9.47
CA PRO A 71 7.02 -4.70 8.22
C PRO A 71 7.11 -3.23 7.82
N GLN A 72 8.31 -2.67 7.95
CA GLN A 72 8.59 -1.31 7.52
C GLN A 72 8.78 -1.37 6.01
N VAL A 73 7.85 -0.74 5.28
CA VAL A 73 8.03 -0.53 3.85
C VAL A 73 9.01 0.62 3.71
N GLU A 74 10.29 0.30 3.57
CA GLU A 74 11.31 1.29 3.21
C GLU A 74 11.00 1.81 1.81
N VAL A 75 10.49 3.04 1.78
CA VAL A 75 10.28 3.83 0.57
C VAL A 75 11.62 4.47 0.24
N HIS A 76 12.37 3.88 -0.69
CA HIS A 76 13.62 4.47 -1.17
C HIS A 76 13.55 4.78 -2.67
N LYS A 77 13.91 6.03 -2.99
CA LYS A 77 14.35 6.59 -4.28
C LYS A 77 13.65 6.02 -5.51
N TRP A 78 12.68 6.77 -6.02
CA TRP A 78 11.78 6.29 -7.04
C TRP A 78 12.00 6.91 -8.43
N PRO A 79 12.25 6.10 -9.47
CA PRO A 79 12.13 6.56 -10.84
C PRO A 79 10.65 6.69 -11.23
N ARG A 80 10.30 7.69 -12.05
CA ARG A 80 8.92 7.96 -12.50
C ARG A 80 8.27 6.80 -13.29
N SER A 81 9.04 5.82 -13.74
CA SER A 81 8.61 4.73 -14.63
C SER A 81 8.14 3.45 -13.92
N TYR A 82 8.68 3.14 -12.74
CA TYR A 82 8.27 1.99 -11.94
C TYR A 82 8.83 2.10 -10.51
N ARG A 83 8.25 1.39 -9.56
CA ARG A 83 8.68 1.37 -8.16
C ARG A 83 8.90 -0.06 -7.69
N ILE A 84 9.93 -0.29 -6.89
CA ILE A 84 10.24 -1.62 -6.36
C ILE A 84 9.71 -1.71 -4.92
N MET A 85 9.03 -2.80 -4.60
CA MET A 85 8.59 -3.13 -3.25
C MET A 85 9.29 -4.41 -2.80
N HIS A 86 9.92 -4.35 -1.63
CA HIS A 86 10.61 -5.49 -1.04
C HIS A 86 9.72 -6.14 0.03
N ALA A 87 9.54 -7.45 -0.07
CA ALA A 87 8.97 -8.28 0.98
C ALA A 87 9.99 -9.37 1.38
N PRO A 88 9.84 -10.01 2.54
CA PRO A 88 10.73 -11.10 2.92
C PRO A 88 10.80 -12.19 1.84
N GLY A 89 11.96 -12.32 1.20
CA GLY A 89 12.19 -13.32 0.14
C GLY A 89 11.59 -12.99 -1.24
N HIS A 90 10.89 -11.87 -1.40
CA HIS A 90 10.24 -11.51 -2.66
C HIS A 90 10.48 -10.04 -3.02
N ARG A 91 10.55 -9.78 -4.33
CA ARG A 91 10.60 -8.43 -4.87
C ARG A 91 9.43 -8.26 -5.83
N TYR A 92 8.83 -7.09 -5.80
CA TYR A 92 7.73 -6.73 -6.69
C TYR A 92 8.04 -5.42 -7.38
N VAL A 93 7.49 -5.27 -8.57
CA VAL A 93 7.54 -4.02 -9.31
C VAL A 93 6.15 -3.48 -9.54
N TRP A 94 5.96 -2.23 -9.18
CA TRP A 94 4.77 -1.44 -9.41
C TRP A 94 4.99 -0.56 -10.63
N VAL A 95 4.16 -0.74 -11.65
CA VAL A 95 4.27 -0.04 -12.92
C VAL A 95 3.00 0.80 -13.12
N PRO A 96 3.12 2.14 -13.17
CA PRO A 96 2.02 2.99 -13.58
C PRO A 96 1.59 2.67 -15.02
N GLN A 97 0.30 2.53 -15.22
CA GLN A 97 -0.36 2.42 -16.52
C GLN A 97 -1.33 3.60 -16.69
N LYS A 98 -1.98 3.70 -17.86
CA LYS A 98 -2.82 4.85 -18.22
C LYS A 98 -3.92 5.17 -17.18
N HIS A 99 -4.52 4.15 -16.56
CA HIS A 99 -5.63 4.30 -15.60
C HIS A 99 -5.48 3.42 -14.35
N SER A 100 -4.30 2.81 -14.16
CA SER A 100 -4.08 1.85 -13.09
C SER A 100 -2.62 1.79 -12.69
N ILE A 101 -2.32 1.18 -11.55
CA ILE A 101 -0.96 0.81 -11.13
C ILE A 101 -0.93 -0.70 -10.95
N CYS A 102 -0.06 -1.37 -11.70
CA CYS A 102 -0.01 -2.83 -11.75
C CYS A 102 1.25 -3.35 -11.03
N MET A 103 1.08 -4.36 -10.20
CA MET A 103 2.16 -5.07 -9.52
C MET A 103 2.51 -6.35 -10.25
N TYR A 104 3.80 -6.58 -10.46
CA TYR A 104 4.34 -7.81 -11.04
C TYR A 104 5.38 -8.41 -10.10
N ALA A 105 5.54 -9.74 -10.15
CA ALA A 105 6.69 -10.38 -9.55
C ALA A 105 7.97 -9.87 -10.21
N TRP A 106 8.95 -9.45 -9.42
CA TRP A 106 10.29 -9.19 -9.92
C TRP A 106 11.05 -10.52 -9.95
N ASN A 107 11.21 -11.07 -11.15
CA ASN A 107 11.93 -12.30 -11.36
C ASN A 107 13.36 -11.95 -11.77
N ASP A 108 14.33 -12.29 -10.93
CA ASP A 108 15.77 -12.20 -11.25
C ASP A 108 16.23 -13.37 -12.14
N THR A 109 15.39 -14.40 -12.26
CA THR A 109 15.66 -15.59 -13.06
C THR A 109 15.11 -15.43 -14.47
N ALA A 110 15.99 -15.55 -15.47
CA ALA A 110 15.73 -15.41 -16.90
C ALA A 110 14.66 -16.36 -17.50
N HIS A 111 14.01 -17.20 -16.69
CA HIS A 111 13.12 -18.27 -17.11
C HIS A 111 11.63 -17.91 -17.11
N GLN A 112 11.25 -16.69 -16.74
CA GLN A 112 9.86 -16.26 -16.81
C GLN A 112 9.71 -15.08 -17.80
N PRO A 113 9.43 -15.38 -19.09
CA PRO A 113 9.40 -14.36 -20.14
C PRO A 113 8.18 -13.44 -20.08
N VAL A 114 7.13 -13.79 -19.32
CA VAL A 114 5.90 -13.01 -19.20
C VAL A 114 5.73 -12.52 -17.76
N PRO A 115 5.75 -11.19 -17.52
CA PRO A 115 5.43 -10.61 -16.22
C PRO A 115 4.03 -11.03 -15.79
N ARG A 116 3.92 -11.72 -14.65
CA ARG A 116 2.63 -12.11 -14.09
C ARG A 116 2.05 -10.98 -13.25
N LEU A 117 0.85 -10.52 -13.60
CA LEU A 117 0.12 -9.52 -12.83
C LEU A 117 -0.34 -10.14 -11.49
N LEU A 118 0.06 -9.51 -10.39
CA LEU A 118 -0.23 -9.99 -9.03
C LEU A 118 -1.23 -9.08 -8.31
N ALA A 119 -1.16 -7.78 -8.54
CA ALA A 119 -2.12 -6.83 -8.00
C ALA A 119 -2.34 -5.67 -8.97
N ARG A 120 -3.50 -5.04 -8.88
CA ARG A 120 -3.86 -3.86 -9.67
C ARG A 120 -4.60 -2.87 -8.80
N ILE A 121 -4.15 -1.63 -8.81
CA ILE A 121 -4.82 -0.50 -8.20
C ILE A 121 -5.50 0.27 -9.33
N GLU A 122 -6.79 0.49 -9.19
CA GLU A 122 -7.55 1.34 -10.10
C GLU A 122 -8.20 2.46 -9.30
N GLN A 123 -8.23 3.64 -9.91
CA GLN A 123 -9.02 4.75 -9.41
C GLN A 123 -10.00 5.14 -10.51
N VAL A 124 -11.28 4.91 -10.23
CA VAL A 124 -12.37 5.32 -11.11
C VAL A 124 -13.23 6.27 -10.29
N ASP A 125 -13.32 7.51 -10.76
CA ASP A 125 -13.94 8.63 -10.04
C ASP A 125 -13.32 8.78 -8.62
N GLU A 126 -14.17 8.75 -7.59
CA GLU A 126 -13.79 8.82 -6.17
C GLU A 126 -13.57 7.45 -5.51
N LYS A 127 -13.59 6.37 -6.30
CA LYS A 127 -13.45 5.00 -5.80
C LYS A 127 -12.07 4.45 -6.14
N THR A 128 -11.34 4.05 -5.11
CA THR A 128 -10.09 3.30 -5.26
C THR A 128 -10.36 1.81 -5.02
N THR A 129 -10.05 0.99 -6.02
CA THR A 129 -10.16 -0.47 -5.96
C THR A 129 -8.79 -1.10 -5.99
N LEU A 130 -8.64 -2.17 -5.21
CA LEU A 130 -7.44 -2.99 -5.18
C LEU A 130 -7.83 -4.43 -5.55
N GLU A 131 -7.27 -4.92 -6.64
CA GLU A 131 -7.39 -6.32 -7.04
C GLU A 131 -6.08 -7.06 -6.77
N ILE A 132 -6.17 -8.29 -6.29
CA ILE A 132 -5.03 -9.16 -6.01
C ILE A 132 -5.32 -10.55 -6.57
N ALA A 133 -4.38 -11.14 -7.28
CA ALA A 133 -4.49 -12.52 -7.76
C ALA A 133 -4.53 -13.49 -6.56
N VAL A 134 -5.49 -14.42 -6.55
CA VAL A 134 -5.73 -15.31 -5.40
C VAL A 134 -4.50 -16.18 -5.10
N ASP A 135 -3.83 -16.61 -6.15
CA ASP A 135 -2.62 -17.42 -6.16
C ASP A 135 -1.33 -16.61 -5.94
N ALA A 136 -1.44 -15.29 -5.69
CA ALA A 136 -0.33 -14.44 -5.27
C ALA A 136 -0.30 -14.25 -3.74
N ILE A 137 -1.36 -14.64 -3.03
CA ILE A 137 -1.49 -14.38 -1.59
C ILE A 137 -0.61 -15.34 -0.81
N HIS A 138 0.52 -14.84 -0.35
CA HIS A 138 1.30 -15.45 0.73
C HIS A 138 1.20 -14.56 1.98
N PRO A 139 1.59 -15.07 3.17
CA PRO A 139 1.54 -14.30 4.39
C PRO A 139 2.24 -12.94 4.23
N GLY A 140 1.56 -11.86 4.64
CA GLY A 140 2.08 -10.50 4.61
C GLY A 140 1.90 -9.72 3.29
N LEU A 141 1.59 -10.38 2.16
CA LEU A 141 1.49 -9.66 0.89
C LEU A 141 0.30 -8.71 0.87
N LEU A 142 -0.84 -9.15 1.39
CA LEU A 142 -2.07 -8.35 1.41
C LEU A 142 -1.84 -7.04 2.16
N GLU A 143 -1.21 -7.11 3.33
CA GLU A 143 -0.85 -5.96 4.15
C GLU A 143 0.08 -5.01 3.39
N MET A 144 1.13 -5.55 2.76
CA MET A 144 2.09 -4.76 1.98
C MET A 144 1.44 -4.06 0.79
N VAL A 145 0.54 -4.75 0.08
CA VAL A 145 -0.17 -4.22 -1.09
C VAL A 145 -1.18 -3.14 -0.67
N VAL A 146 -1.85 -3.30 0.48
CA VAL A 146 -2.72 -2.26 1.05
C VAL A 146 -1.92 -1.02 1.43
N VAL A 147 -0.74 -1.20 2.04
CA VAL A 147 0.19 -0.10 2.34
C VAL A 147 0.63 0.61 1.06
N ALA A 148 1.09 -0.14 0.05
CA ALA A 148 1.51 0.42 -1.22
C ALA A 148 0.38 1.19 -1.93
N THR A 149 -0.83 0.62 -1.93
CA THR A 149 -2.04 1.30 -2.44
C THR A 149 -2.26 2.62 -1.72
N THR A 150 -2.09 2.62 -0.41
CA THR A 150 -2.27 3.81 0.42
C THR A 150 -1.21 4.86 0.15
N VAL A 151 0.02 4.44 -0.09
CA VAL A 151 1.12 5.35 -0.42
C VAL A 151 0.97 5.95 -1.81
N PHE A 152 0.56 5.16 -2.81
CA PHE A 152 0.39 5.67 -4.17
C PHE A 152 -0.78 6.62 -4.33
N GLN A 153 -1.82 6.46 -3.52
CA GLN A 153 -3.06 7.22 -3.62
C GLN A 153 -3.15 8.34 -2.57
N SER A 154 -2.13 8.54 -1.72
CA SER A 154 -2.15 9.55 -0.66
C SER A 154 -2.01 10.99 -1.15
N GLY A 155 -1.44 11.18 -2.34
CA GLY A 155 -1.08 12.50 -2.87
C GLY A 155 0.13 13.14 -2.17
N CYS A 156 0.78 12.45 -1.23
CA CYS A 156 2.00 12.93 -0.60
C CYS A 156 3.17 12.91 -1.58
N SER A 157 4.17 13.78 -1.37
CA SER A 157 5.47 13.58 -2.00
C SER A 157 6.18 12.45 -1.29
N ILE A 158 6.72 11.58 -2.10
CA ILE A 158 7.28 10.31 -1.65
C ILE A 158 8.74 10.21 -2.20
N ASP A 159 9.17 11.15 -3.06
CA ASP A 159 10.53 11.27 -3.61
C ASP A 159 11.55 11.94 -2.67
#